data_AF-A0A2T2QYD8-F1
#
_entry.id   AF-A0A2T2QYD8-F1
#
_cell.length_a   1.000
_cell.length_b   1.000
_cell.length_c   1.000
_cell.angle_alpha   90.00
_cell.angle_beta   90.00
_cell.angle_gamma   90.00
#
_symmetry.space_group_name_H-M   'P 1'
#
loop_
_entity.id
_entity.type
_entity.pdbx_description
1 polymer ?
#
loop_
_entity_poly.entity_id
_entity_poly.type
_entity_poly.pdbx_seq_one_letter_code
_entity_poly.pdbx_strand_id
1 'polypeptide(L)' 'MRPENLNTKIFLDSGDPDKTKEIKDLLGFLDGQTTNPTLISRSPEAKKRLKDGSKFTEEEIYDFYQDVV' A
#
# COMPACT_ATOMS: atom_id res chain seq x y z
N MET A 1 -19.25 4.97 -4.41
CA MET A 1 -20.03 3.73 -4.27
C MET A 1 -19.81 2.88 -5.51
N ARG A 2 -19.63 1.56 -5.36
CA ARG A 2 -19.41 0.63 -6.48
C ARG A 2 -20.66 0.51 -7.37
N PRO A 3 -20.55 0.60 -8.71
CA PRO A 3 -21.68 0.34 -9.62
C PRO A 3 -22.15 -1.12 -9.57
N GLU A 4 -23.46 -1.34 -9.63
CA GLU A 4 -24.06 -2.69 -9.51
C GLU A 4 -23.74 -3.61 -10.70
N ASN A 5 -23.58 -3.05 -11.89
CA ASN A 5 -23.31 -3.79 -13.13
C ASN A 5 -21.81 -3.94 -13.46
N LEU A 6 -20.93 -3.63 -12.51
CA LEU A 6 -19.49 -3.75 -12.70
C LEU A 6 -19.00 -5.18 -12.43
N ASN A 7 -18.73 -5.93 -13.51
CA ASN A 7 -18.26 -7.32 -13.45
C ASN A 7 -16.75 -7.46 -13.16
N THR A 8 -16.02 -6.34 -13.09
CA THR A 8 -14.57 -6.31 -12.86
C THR A 8 -14.28 -5.83 -11.44
N LYS A 9 -13.17 -6.31 -10.87
CA LYS A 9 -12.63 -5.80 -9.61
C LYS A 9 -11.52 -4.79 -9.87
N ILE A 10 -11.49 -3.71 -9.12
CA ILE A 10 -10.48 -2.66 -9.21
C ILE A 10 -9.61 -2.74 -7.97
N PHE A 11 -8.39 -3.25 -8.13
CA PHE A 11 -7.36 -3.26 -7.09
C PHE A 11 -6.33 -2.19 -7.40
N LEU A 12 -5.82 -1.54 -6.34
CA LEU A 12 -4.73 -0.59 -6.45
C LEU A 12 -3.39 -1.25 -6.10
N ASP A 13 -2.39 -1.15 -6.98
CA ASP A 13 -1.01 -1.54 -6.67
C ASP A 13 -0.27 -0.39 -5.98
N SER A 14 -0.19 -0.43 -4.64
CA SER A 14 0.40 0.65 -3.82
C SER A 14 1.10 0.08 -2.59
N GLY A 15 2.20 0.70 -2.18
CA GLY A 15 2.87 0.47 -0.89
C GLY A 15 2.80 1.69 0.04
N ASP A 16 1.88 2.61 -0.24
CA ASP A 16 1.72 3.90 0.44
C ASP A 16 0.24 4.04 0.87
N PRO A 17 -0.07 3.83 2.17
CA PRO A 17 -1.44 3.89 2.68
C PRO A 17 -2.13 5.24 2.45
N ASP A 18 -1.39 6.35 2.52
CA ASP A 18 -1.96 7.68 2.35
C ASP A 18 -2.40 7.91 0.91
N LYS A 19 -1.59 7.47 -0.06
CA LYS A 19 -1.98 7.50 -1.48
C LYS A 19 -3.13 6.55 -1.79
N THR A 20 -3.17 5.37 -1.16
CA THR A 20 -4.30 4.45 -1.30
C THR A 20 -5.59 5.13 -0.87
N LYS A 21 -5.56 5.88 0.24
CA LYS A 21 -6.71 6.64 0.73
C LYS A 21 -7.12 7.75 -0.25
N GLU A 22 -6.17 8.54 -0.74
CA GLU A 22 -6.43 9.60 -1.73
C GLU A 22 -7.11 9.04 -3.00
N ILE A 23 -6.60 7.94 -3.53
CA ILE A 23 -7.15 7.30 -4.74
C ILE A 23 -8.55 6.72 -4.47
N LYS A 24 -8.75 6.09 -3.31
CA LYS A 24 -10.06 5.57 -2.90
C LYS A 24 -11.10 6.69 -2.78
N ASP A 25 -10.71 7.83 -2.24
CA ASP A 25 -11.58 9.01 -2.11
C ASP A 25 -11.91 9.61 -3.48
N LEU A 26 -10.94 9.67 -4.40
CA LEU A 26 -11.12 10.16 -5.76
C LEU A 26 -12.04 9.25 -6.60
N LEU A 27 -11.84 7.93 -6.54
CA LEU A 27 -12.62 6.95 -7.30
C LEU A 27 -13.96 6.62 -6.63
N GLY A 28 -14.10 6.90 -5.34
CA GLY A 28 -15.27 6.61 -4.52
C GLY A 28 -15.48 5.13 -4.19
N PHE A 29 -14.65 4.22 -4.69
CA PHE A 29 -14.51 2.83 -4.25
C PHE A 29 -13.25 2.17 -4.85
N LEU A 30 -12.76 1.13 -4.18
CA LEU A 30 -11.79 0.13 -4.67
C LEU A 30 -12.21 -1.24 -4.10
N ASP A 31 -11.95 -2.32 -4.81
CA ASP A 31 -12.16 -3.70 -4.33
C ASP A 31 -11.12 -4.12 -3.28
N GLY A 32 -9.97 -3.46 -3.30
CA GLY A 32 -8.88 -3.68 -2.36
C GLY A 32 -7.59 -3.03 -2.84
N GLN A 33 -6.53 -3.33 -2.10
CA GLN A 33 -5.16 -2.98 -2.43
C GLN A 33 -4.38 -4.27 -2.68
N THR A 34 -3.41 -4.20 -3.58
CA THR A 34 -2.33 -5.16 -3.69
C THR A 34 -1.02 -4.41 -3.60
N THR A 35 0.04 -5.12 -3.26
CA THR A 35 1.38 -4.56 -3.35
C THR A 35 2.35 -5.67 -3.60
N ASN A 36 3.59 -5.29 -3.89
CA ASN A 36 4.71 -6.21 -3.90
C ASN A 36 5.78 -5.70 -2.94
N PRO A 37 6.69 -6.57 -2.46
CA PRO A 37 7.76 -6.17 -1.54
C PRO A 37 8.63 -5.01 -2.06
N THR A 38 8.79 -4.87 -3.38
CA THR A 38 9.56 -3.76 -3.96
C THR A 38 8.88 -2.41 -3.70
N LEU A 39 7.55 -2.31 -3.80
CA LEU A 39 6.83 -1.08 -3.50
C LEU A 39 6.87 -0.71 -2.01
N ILE A 40 6.78 -1.71 -1.12
CA ILE A 40 6.95 -1.53 0.33
C ILE A 40 8.32 -0.93 0.67
N SER A 41 9.40 -1.42 0.03
CA SER A 41 10.75 -0.86 0.20
C SER A 41 10.87 0.62 -0.23
N ARG A 42 9.93 1.11 -1.05
CA ARG A 42 9.88 2.49 -1.56
C ARG A 42 8.85 3.36 -0.84
N SER A 43 8.14 2.81 0.15
CA SER A 43 7.18 3.55 0.96
C SER A 43 7.84 4.74 1.66
N PRO A 44 7.09 5.80 1.99
CA PRO A 44 7.63 6.94 2.72
C PRO A 44 8.31 6.54 4.04
N GLU A 45 7.71 5.59 4.75
CA GLU A 45 8.22 5.10 6.03
C GLU A 45 9.52 4.30 5.89
N ALA A 46 9.60 3.36 4.94
CA ALA A 46 10.83 2.64 4.66
C ALA A 46 11.97 3.58 4.22
N LYS A 47 11.66 4.58 3.38
CA LYS A 47 12.62 5.61 2.96
C LYS A 47 13.12 6.45 4.13
N LYS A 48 12.23 6.81 5.07
CA LYS A 48 12.60 7.56 6.27
C LYS A 48 13.56 6.75 7.14
N ARG A 49 13.20 5.50 7.44
CA ARG A 49 14.03 4.59 8.26
C ARG A 49 15.43 4.39 7.66
N LEU A 50 15.50 4.17 6.34
CA LEU A 50 16.76 4.07 5.59
C LEU A 50 17.61 5.35 5.67
N LYS A 51 16.99 6.53 5.55
CA LYS A 51 17.70 7.82 5.68
C LYS A 51 18.27 8.03 7.09
N ASP A 52 17.56 7.54 8.10
CA ASP A 52 17.98 7.59 9.50
C ASP A 52 19.05 6.53 9.83
N GLY A 53 19.56 5.79 8.82
CA GLY A 53 20.58 4.76 8.96
C GLY A 53 20.08 3.47 9.59
N SER A 54 18.78 3.40 9.88
CA SER A 54 18.15 2.24 10.49
C SER A 54 17.71 1.27 9.40
N LYS A 55 18.15 0.01 9.50
CA LYS A 55 17.67 -1.07 8.63
C LYS A 55 16.46 -1.75 9.26
N PHE A 56 15.77 -2.55 8.46
CA PHE A 56 14.79 -3.50 8.97
C PHE A 56 15.50 -4.83 9.25
N THR A 57 15.10 -5.51 10.32
CA THR A 57 15.27 -6.96 10.42
C THR A 57 14.30 -7.67 9.48
N GLU A 58 14.47 -8.97 9.31
CA GLU A 58 13.54 -9.79 8.53
C GLU A 58 12.11 -9.77 9.11
N GLU A 59 11.98 -9.90 10.43
CA GLU A 59 10.68 -9.83 11.12
C GLU A 59 10.03 -8.45 10.93
N GLU A 60 10.78 -7.37 11.15
CA GLU A 60 10.26 -6.00 11.02
C GLU A 60 9.77 -5.69 9.59
N ILE A 61 10.42 -6.22 8.55
CA ILE A 61 9.98 -5.96 7.17
C ILE A 61 8.73 -6.77 6.81
N TYR A 62 8.55 -7.96 7.39
CA TYR A 62 7.32 -8.74 7.19
C TYR A 62 6.14 -8.17 7.95
N ASP A 63 6.34 -7.74 9.19
CA ASP A 63 5.31 -7.04 9.97
C ASP A 63 4.88 -5.75 9.26
N PHE A 64 5.86 -4.97 8.80
CA PHE A 64 5.58 -3.77 8.02
C PHE A 64 4.84 -4.07 6.70
N TYR A 65 5.17 -5.18 6.03
CA TYR A 65 4.44 -5.61 4.84
C TYR A 65 2.97 -5.96 5.15
N GLN A 66 2.71 -6.66 6.27
CA GLN A 66 1.35 -7.01 6.70
C GLN A 66 0.54 -5.79 7.11
N ASP A 67 1.15 -4.80 7.75
CA ASP A 67 0.45 -3.58 8.18
C ASP A 67 0.00 -2.70 7.00
N VAL A 68 0.69 -2.77 5.87
CA VAL A 68 0.40 -1.96 4.68
C VAL A 68 -0.62 -2.63 3.74
N VAL A 69 -0.84 -3.96 3.85
CA VAL A 69 -1.63 -4.78 2.91
C VAL A 69 -2.93 -5.28 3.49
#